data_AF-A0A9Q0RRG7-F1
#
_entry.id   AF-A0A9Q0RRG7-F1
#
_cell.length_a   1.000
_cell.length_b   1.000
_cell.length_c   1.000
_cell.angle_alpha   90.00
_cell.angle_beta   90.00
_cell.angle_gamma   90.00
#
_symmetry.space_group_name_H-M   'P 1'
#
loop_
_entity.id
_entity.type
_entity.pdbx_description
1 polymer ?
#
loop_
_entity_poly.entity_id
_entity_poly.type
_entity_poly.pdbx_seq_one_letter_code
_entity_poly.pdbx_strand_id
1 'polypeptide(L)'
;MSASHNFKNTSSINRRETFAFVTLVIILLIVSITTIITNLVIIYKLRLIPGFQFFDFTSNNAIFHKDTFIDRILLTKNKIVGLSQINGDIELKSGHTSMHVNHDGIDISSFQGFEVRSPKTNKLLFPFDFSSVPLTSIKTLSVPGGIRDVKMIRSPIEDDLNIVASERIRIRGNKGIRVEGKRIDIQADNIFLSSANSSIILETHQGIYLNMNMFKDHIINRELPTSSTINTPKTQYKLCVCAKNGRLFRISSKNQSSSCADARFPQSENPCI
;
A
#
# COMPACT_ATOMS: atom_id res chain seq x y z
N MET A 1 -72.97 95.80 -5.37
CA MET A 1 -71.64 96.27 -5.82
C MET A 1 -70.61 95.34 -5.21
N SER A 2 -69.93 94.59 -6.09
CA SER A 2 -68.86 93.60 -5.89
C SER A 2 -68.90 92.66 -4.68
N ALA A 3 -69.39 91.44 -4.93
CA ALA A 3 -68.72 90.22 -4.50
C ALA A 3 -67.64 89.85 -5.52
N SER A 4 -66.52 89.27 -5.08
CA SER A 4 -66.08 87.95 -5.54
C SER A 4 -64.73 87.58 -4.92
N HIS A 5 -64.76 86.56 -4.07
CA HIS A 5 -63.61 85.80 -3.61
C HIS A 5 -62.86 85.17 -4.79
N ASN A 6 -61.53 85.19 -4.75
CA ASN A 6 -60.73 84.20 -5.46
C ASN A 6 -59.58 83.72 -4.57
N PHE A 7 -59.88 82.63 -3.85
CA PHE A 7 -58.90 81.71 -3.30
C PHE A 7 -58.33 80.90 -4.47
N LYS A 8 -57.09 81.19 -4.89
CA LYS A 8 -56.45 80.41 -5.96
C LYS A 8 -54.94 80.24 -5.74
N ASN A 9 -54.54 78.98 -5.83
CA ASN A 9 -53.19 78.45 -6.07
C ASN A 9 -52.23 78.26 -4.89
N THR A 10 -52.50 77.26 -4.05
CA THR A 10 -51.47 76.57 -3.23
C THR A 10 -51.62 75.04 -3.21
N SER A 11 -52.34 74.43 -4.16
CA SER A 11 -52.60 72.98 -4.16
C SER A 11 -51.92 72.18 -5.30
N SER A 12 -51.20 72.82 -6.23
CA SER A 12 -50.63 72.14 -7.40
C SER A 12 -49.14 71.78 -7.30
N ILE A 13 -48.38 72.42 -6.40
CA ILE A 13 -46.93 72.21 -6.25
C ILE A 13 -46.62 70.96 -5.41
N ASN A 14 -47.31 70.78 -4.27
CA ASN A 14 -47.13 69.59 -3.41
C ASN A 14 -47.54 68.28 -4.09
N ARG A 15 -48.39 68.33 -5.12
CA ARG A 15 -48.87 67.14 -5.84
C ARG A 15 -47.81 66.56 -6.78
N ARG A 16 -46.92 67.38 -7.34
CA ARG A 16 -45.87 66.93 -8.27
C ARG A 16 -44.68 66.28 -7.56
N GLU A 17 -44.26 66.85 -6.43
CA GLU A 17 -43.20 66.28 -5.59
C GLU A 17 -43.63 64.95 -4.96
N THR A 18 -44.88 64.87 -4.49
CA THR A 18 -45.48 63.62 -4.01
C THR A 18 -45.57 62.58 -5.14
N PHE A 19 -45.93 62.98 -6.36
CA PHE A 19 -46.01 62.07 -7.49
C PHE A 19 -44.63 61.53 -7.93
N ALA A 20 -43.60 62.38 -7.90
CA ALA A 20 -42.22 61.97 -8.17
C ALA A 20 -41.72 60.97 -7.11
N PHE A 21 -42.00 61.23 -5.83
CA PHE A 21 -41.67 60.32 -4.73
C PHE A 21 -42.37 58.97 -4.87
N VAL A 22 -43.68 58.96 -5.14
CA VAL A 22 -44.46 57.72 -5.34
C VAL A 22 -43.94 56.93 -6.53
N THR A 23 -43.59 57.60 -7.63
CA THR A 23 -43.02 56.94 -8.82
C THR A 23 -41.68 56.29 -8.50
N LEU A 24 -40.81 56.97 -7.75
CA LEU A 24 -39.52 56.43 -7.32
C LEU A 24 -39.68 55.20 -6.40
N VAL A 25 -40.64 55.23 -5.48
CA VAL A 25 -40.97 54.08 -4.61
C VAL A 25 -41.46 52.89 -5.43
N ILE A 26 -42.30 53.11 -6.45
CA ILE A 26 -42.78 52.03 -7.35
C ILE A 26 -41.61 51.41 -8.12
N ILE A 27 -40.68 52.23 -8.63
CA ILE A 27 -39.49 51.74 -9.34
C ILE A 27 -38.62 50.89 -8.40
N LEU A 28 -38.37 51.36 -7.16
CA LEU A 28 -37.63 50.59 -6.17
C LEU A 28 -38.31 49.26 -5.83
N LEU A 29 -39.64 49.25 -5.75
CA LEU A 29 -40.42 48.04 -5.49
C LEU A 29 -40.28 47.03 -6.64
N ILE A 30 -40.34 47.49 -7.89
CA ILE A 30 -40.13 46.62 -9.07
C ILE A 30 -38.71 46.04 -9.07
N VAL A 31 -37.69 46.85 -8.77
CA VAL A 31 -36.30 46.39 -8.67
C VAL A 31 -36.13 45.35 -7.57
N SER A 32 -36.74 45.57 -6.40
CA SER A 32 -36.71 44.63 -5.28
C SER A 32 -37.36 43.29 -5.64
N ILE A 33 -38.54 43.31 -6.25
CA ILE A 33 -39.25 42.10 -6.71
C ILE A 33 -38.41 41.34 -7.74
N THR A 34 -37.83 42.04 -8.71
CA THR A 34 -36.99 41.42 -9.74
C THR A 34 -35.75 40.77 -9.15
N THR A 35 -35.15 41.41 -8.15
CA THR A 35 -33.98 40.89 -7.40
C THR A 35 -34.35 39.65 -6.57
N ILE A 36 -35.54 39.62 -5.96
CA ILE A 36 -36.06 38.44 -5.26
C ILE A 36 -36.29 37.28 -6.24
N ILE A 37 -36.93 37.54 -7.39
CA ILE A 37 -37.23 36.49 -8.38
C ILE A 37 -35.93 35.92 -8.97
N THR A 38 -34.96 36.77 -9.32
CA THR A 38 -33.66 36.31 -9.83
C THR A 38 -32.91 35.46 -8.81
N ASN A 39 -32.86 35.87 -7.54
CA ASN A 39 -32.28 35.03 -6.48
C ASN A 39 -33.00 33.68 -6.34
N LEU A 40 -34.33 33.65 -6.42
CA LEU A 40 -35.12 32.42 -6.35
C LEU A 40 -34.81 31.49 -7.54
N VAL A 41 -34.73 32.05 -8.76
CA VAL A 41 -34.36 31.30 -9.97
C VAL A 41 -32.94 30.76 -9.88
N ILE A 42 -31.98 31.54 -9.38
CA ILE A 42 -30.60 31.12 -9.15
C ILE A 42 -30.56 29.95 -8.17
N ILE A 43 -31.25 30.05 -7.03
CA ILE A 43 -31.35 28.97 -6.03
C ILE A 43 -31.96 27.69 -6.63
N TYR A 44 -33.02 27.84 -7.42
CA TYR A 44 -33.71 26.73 -8.09
C TYR A 44 -32.83 26.04 -9.15
N LYS A 45 -32.14 26.82 -9.99
CA LYS A 45 -31.31 26.31 -11.09
C LYS A 45 -29.96 25.76 -10.61
N LEU A 46 -29.34 26.40 -9.62
CA LEU A 46 -28.09 25.93 -9.02
C LEU A 46 -28.30 24.75 -8.04
N ARG A 47 -29.54 24.27 -7.84
CA ARG A 47 -29.87 23.24 -6.85
C ARG A 47 -29.24 23.53 -5.48
N LEU A 48 -29.26 24.79 -5.04
CA LEU A 48 -28.75 25.18 -3.71
C LEU A 48 -29.62 24.64 -2.57
N ILE A 49 -30.82 24.14 -2.88
CA ILE A 49 -31.68 23.41 -1.94
C ILE A 49 -31.83 21.96 -2.45
N PRO A 50 -30.82 21.10 -2.25
CA PRO A 50 -31.04 19.68 -2.42
C PRO A 50 -31.84 19.16 -1.21
N GLY A 51 -33.05 18.63 -1.46
CA GLY A 51 -33.61 17.59 -0.59
C GLY A 51 -34.56 17.98 0.54
N PHE A 52 -35.01 19.22 0.72
CA PHE A 52 -35.91 19.58 1.85
C PHE A 52 -37.33 18.96 1.82
N GLN A 53 -37.64 18.05 0.89
CA GLN A 53 -38.93 17.35 0.83
C GLN A 53 -38.97 16.04 1.63
N PHE A 54 -37.87 15.66 2.29
CA PHE A 54 -37.74 14.32 2.90
C PHE A 54 -37.15 14.31 4.33
N PHE A 55 -37.05 15.48 4.96
CA PHE A 55 -36.53 15.63 6.32
C PHE A 55 -37.68 16.01 7.25
N ASP A 56 -38.10 15.08 8.11
CA ASP A 56 -38.87 15.44 9.29
C ASP A 56 -37.94 15.48 10.50
N PHE A 57 -37.79 16.67 11.07
CA PHE A 57 -37.09 16.89 12.33
C PHE A 57 -38.14 16.88 13.45
N THR A 58 -38.41 15.70 14.01
CA THR A 58 -39.03 15.62 15.33
C THR A 58 -37.94 15.85 16.37
N SER A 59 -38.27 16.50 17.49
CA SER A 59 -37.34 17.06 18.50
C SER A 59 -36.14 16.20 18.93
N ASN A 60 -36.15 14.88 18.70
CA ASN A 60 -35.03 13.97 18.96
C ASN A 60 -34.60 13.06 17.78
N ASN A 61 -35.25 13.09 16.62
CA ASN A 61 -34.97 12.17 15.50
C ASN A 61 -35.07 12.88 14.15
N ALA A 62 -34.10 12.63 13.27
CA ALA A 62 -34.19 12.95 11.84
C ALA A 62 -34.64 11.70 11.09
N ILE A 63 -35.81 11.76 10.45
CA ILE A 63 -36.38 10.64 9.68
C ILE A 63 -36.14 10.92 8.19
N PHE A 64 -35.53 9.96 7.49
CA PHE A 64 -35.27 10.00 6.06
C PHE A 64 -36.26 9.07 5.36
N HIS A 65 -37.18 9.63 4.57
CA HIS A 65 -38.28 8.85 3.98
C HIS A 65 -37.93 8.14 2.66
N LYS A 66 -36.74 8.39 2.06
CA LYS A 66 -36.25 7.80 0.79
C LYS A 66 -34.72 7.73 0.72
N ASP A 67 -34.18 7.08 -0.31
CA ASP A 67 -32.76 7.06 -0.66
C ASP A 67 -32.21 8.49 -0.75
N THR A 68 -31.47 8.90 0.27
CA THR A 68 -30.96 10.26 0.40
C THR A 68 -29.46 10.22 0.19
N PHE A 69 -28.99 10.84 -0.90
CA PHE A 69 -27.57 11.03 -1.16
C PHE A 69 -27.07 12.20 -0.30
N ILE A 70 -26.41 11.88 0.82
CA ILE A 70 -25.85 12.86 1.74
C ILE A 70 -24.33 12.71 1.73
N ASP A 71 -23.62 13.77 1.33
CA ASP A 71 -22.16 13.75 1.23
C ASP A 71 -21.48 13.65 2.60
N ARG A 72 -22.08 14.21 3.66
CA ARG A 72 -21.53 14.17 5.02
C ARG A 72 -22.60 14.34 6.10
N ILE A 73 -22.67 13.40 7.04
CA ILE A 73 -23.49 13.49 8.25
C ILE A 73 -22.54 13.62 9.45
N LEU A 74 -22.68 14.69 10.23
CA LEU A 74 -21.93 14.88 11.48
C LEU A 74 -22.83 14.51 12.67
N LEU A 75 -22.59 13.35 13.29
CA LEU A 75 -23.42 12.84 14.38
C LEU A 75 -22.84 13.30 15.73
N THR A 76 -23.58 14.11 16.48
CA THR A 76 -23.10 14.65 17.77
C THR A 76 -23.15 13.62 18.92
N LYS A 77 -23.59 12.37 18.66
CA LYS A 77 -23.66 11.28 19.67
C LYS A 77 -23.41 9.88 19.08
N ASN A 78 -22.77 9.80 17.90
CA ASN A 78 -22.35 8.54 17.24
C ASN A 78 -23.43 7.45 17.11
N LYS A 79 -24.71 7.81 17.02
CA LYS A 79 -25.82 6.85 16.94
C LYS A 79 -26.62 7.08 15.67
N ILE A 80 -26.63 6.08 14.81
CA ILE A 80 -27.53 5.98 13.65
C ILE A 80 -28.58 4.92 14.00
N VAL A 81 -29.85 5.27 13.90
CA VAL A 81 -30.98 4.36 14.18
C VAL A 81 -31.77 4.19 12.89
N GLY A 82 -32.21 2.97 12.58
CA GLY A 82 -33.04 2.69 11.40
C GLY A 82 -32.27 2.47 10.10
N LEU A 83 -30.98 2.19 10.16
CA LEU A 83 -30.16 1.89 8.99
C LEU A 83 -30.32 0.42 8.59
N SER A 84 -30.92 0.17 7.43
CA SER A 84 -31.17 -1.18 6.92
C SER A 84 -30.01 -1.72 6.07
N GLN A 85 -29.39 -0.85 5.26
CA GLN A 85 -28.30 -1.21 4.35
C GLN A 85 -27.43 0.01 4.04
N ILE A 86 -26.11 -0.19 3.99
CA ILE A 86 -25.14 0.80 3.50
C ILE A 86 -24.43 0.17 2.31
N ASN A 87 -24.46 0.82 1.15
CA ASN A 87 -23.70 0.40 -0.03
C ASN A 87 -22.56 1.39 -0.26
N GLY A 88 -21.33 0.89 -0.34
CA GLY A 88 -20.12 1.69 -0.62
C GLY A 88 -19.05 1.50 0.44
N ASP A 89 -17.98 2.30 0.32
CA ASP A 89 -16.87 2.29 1.27
C ASP A 89 -17.25 3.08 2.52
N ILE A 90 -17.10 2.44 3.68
CA ILE A 90 -17.46 3.01 4.98
C ILE A 90 -16.19 3.31 5.74
N GLU A 91 -15.98 4.59 6.07
CA GLU A 91 -14.88 5.03 6.93
C GLU A 91 -15.42 5.58 8.26
N LEU A 92 -15.12 4.91 9.35
CA LEU A 92 -15.42 5.35 10.71
C LEU A 92 -14.14 5.89 11.34
N LYS A 93 -14.11 7.17 11.70
CA LYS A 93 -12.96 7.83 12.35
C LYS A 93 -13.35 8.35 13.73
N SER A 94 -12.57 8.00 14.75
CA SER A 94 -12.71 8.51 16.11
C SER A 94 -11.32 8.85 16.66
N GLY A 95 -10.95 10.13 16.64
CA GLY A 95 -9.60 10.58 17.02
C GLY A 95 -8.51 9.93 16.16
N HIS A 96 -7.62 9.17 16.79
CA HIS A 96 -6.51 8.43 16.16
C HIS A 96 -6.87 6.99 15.75
N THR A 97 -8.14 6.61 15.86
CA THR A 97 -8.63 5.28 15.46
C THR A 97 -9.48 5.40 14.20
N SER A 98 -9.27 4.51 13.24
CA SER A 98 -10.08 4.42 12.04
C SER A 98 -10.46 2.99 11.71
N MET A 99 -11.67 2.79 11.20
CA MET A 99 -12.14 1.53 10.64
C MET A 99 -12.65 1.79 9.23
N HIS A 100 -12.09 1.09 8.27
CA HIS A 100 -12.45 1.18 6.86
C HIS A 100 -13.03 -0.15 6.40
N VAL A 101 -14.23 -0.14 5.85
CA VAL A 101 -14.92 -1.32 5.31
C VAL A 101 -15.15 -1.08 3.83
N ASN A 102 -14.57 -1.93 3.00
CA ASN A 102 -14.71 -1.88 1.54
C ASN A 102 -14.98 -3.29 0.98
N HIS A 103 -15.01 -3.41 -0.36
CA HIS A 103 -15.20 -4.70 -1.02
C HIS A 103 -14.02 -5.68 -0.82
N ASP A 104 -12.82 -5.17 -0.51
CA ASP A 104 -11.61 -5.97 -0.33
C ASP A 104 -11.46 -6.51 1.11
N GLY A 105 -12.13 -5.88 2.08
CA GLY A 105 -12.11 -6.31 3.45
C GLY A 105 -12.38 -5.21 4.47
N ILE A 106 -11.88 -5.45 5.69
CA ILE A 106 -12.01 -4.55 6.83
C ILE A 106 -10.60 -4.20 7.31
N ASP A 107 -10.25 -2.92 7.24
CA ASP A 107 -9.01 -2.37 7.80
C ASP A 107 -9.34 -1.62 9.10
N ILE A 108 -8.60 -1.92 10.16
CA ILE A 108 -8.78 -1.31 11.49
C ILE A 108 -7.43 -0.75 11.92
N SER A 109 -7.34 0.57 12.02
CA SER A 109 -6.20 1.27 12.57
C SER A 109 -6.51 1.77 13.99
N SER A 110 -5.72 1.36 14.96
CA SER A 110 -5.86 1.82 16.35
C SER A 110 -4.51 1.83 17.05
N PHE A 111 -4.22 2.92 17.77
CA PHE A 111 -3.00 3.05 18.55
C PHE A 111 -3.01 2.21 19.85
N GLN A 112 -4.19 2.02 20.43
CA GLN A 112 -4.37 1.29 21.70
C GLN A 112 -4.75 -0.18 21.50
N GLY A 113 -5.02 -0.57 20.25
CA GLY A 113 -5.47 -1.92 19.90
C GLY A 113 -6.97 -2.04 19.67
N PHE A 114 -7.46 -3.27 19.62
CA PHE A 114 -8.78 -3.64 19.17
C PHE A 114 -9.35 -4.79 20.00
N GLU A 115 -10.61 -4.68 20.41
CA GLU A 115 -11.31 -5.72 21.16
C GLU A 115 -12.55 -6.18 20.40
N VAL A 116 -12.70 -7.48 20.19
CA VAL A 116 -13.95 -8.07 19.70
C VAL A 116 -14.74 -8.60 20.88
N ARG A 117 -15.97 -8.11 21.06
CA ARG A 117 -16.93 -8.66 22.02
C ARG A 117 -18.11 -9.31 21.32
N SER A 118 -18.62 -10.38 21.90
CA SER A 118 -19.86 -11.00 21.48
C SER A 118 -21.02 -10.05 21.76
N PRO A 119 -21.85 -9.68 20.76
CA PRO A 119 -22.94 -8.74 20.96
C PRO A 119 -24.04 -9.28 21.89
N LYS A 120 -24.20 -10.61 21.99
CA LYS A 120 -25.25 -11.23 22.81
C LYS A 120 -24.86 -11.45 24.27
N THR A 121 -23.58 -11.71 24.53
CA THR A 121 -23.08 -12.10 25.86
C THR A 121 -22.14 -11.06 26.47
N ASN A 122 -21.80 -10.03 25.69
CA ASN A 122 -20.73 -9.07 25.98
C ASN A 122 -19.39 -9.72 26.33
N LYS A 123 -19.21 -11.00 25.99
CA LYS A 123 -18.01 -11.77 26.26
C LYS A 123 -16.92 -11.34 25.28
N LEU A 124 -15.75 -11.00 25.82
CA LEU A 124 -14.52 -10.80 25.06
C LEU A 124 -14.22 -12.06 24.23
N LEU A 125 -14.27 -11.92 22.91
CA LEU A 125 -13.94 -12.97 21.94
C LEU A 125 -12.49 -12.84 21.47
N PHE A 126 -11.97 -11.62 21.38
CA PHE A 126 -10.61 -11.37 20.94
C PHE A 126 -10.04 -10.12 21.62
N PRO A 127 -9.04 -10.25 22.50
CA PRO A 127 -8.28 -9.12 23.00
C PRO A 127 -7.11 -8.83 22.06
N PHE A 128 -6.98 -7.59 21.62
CA PHE A 128 -5.75 -7.10 20.98
C PHE A 128 -5.36 -5.81 21.67
N ASP A 129 -4.53 -5.90 22.70
CA ASP A 129 -3.98 -4.74 23.40
C ASP A 129 -2.52 -4.56 22.95
N PHE A 130 -2.24 -3.49 22.19
CA PHE A 130 -0.88 -3.19 21.73
C PHE A 130 0.08 -2.89 22.89
N SER A 131 -0.42 -2.48 24.06
CA SER A 131 0.41 -2.26 25.25
C SER A 131 0.95 -3.56 25.85
N SER A 132 0.29 -4.69 25.55
CA SER A 132 0.71 -6.04 25.97
C SER A 132 1.61 -6.75 24.96
N VAL A 133 1.81 -6.17 23.77
CA VAL A 133 2.75 -6.71 22.77
C VAL A 133 4.05 -5.91 22.86
N PRO A 134 5.06 -6.40 23.60
CA PRO A 134 6.39 -5.82 23.55
C PRO A 134 7.00 -6.08 22.18
N LEU A 135 6.64 -5.24 21.19
CA LEU A 135 7.20 -5.27 19.83
C LEU A 135 8.72 -5.04 19.85
N THR A 136 9.27 -4.50 20.94
CA THR A 136 10.70 -4.35 21.20
C THR A 136 11.42 -5.67 21.46
N SER A 137 10.70 -6.78 21.68
CA SER A 137 11.29 -8.07 22.08
C SER A 137 10.91 -9.25 21.19
N ILE A 138 10.29 -9.02 20.02
CA ILE A 138 10.02 -10.11 19.07
C ILE A 138 11.33 -10.48 18.36
N LYS A 139 12.13 -11.34 19.00
CA LYS A 139 13.35 -11.92 18.41
C LYS A 139 13.05 -12.87 17.25
N THR A 140 11.84 -13.46 17.23
CA THR A 140 11.42 -14.41 16.20
C THR A 140 9.96 -14.16 15.83
N LEU A 141 9.69 -13.99 14.55
CA LEU A 141 8.36 -13.79 14.00
C LEU A 141 8.03 -14.98 13.09
N SER A 142 7.09 -15.82 13.52
CA SER A 142 6.56 -16.92 12.71
C SER A 142 5.16 -16.54 12.22
N VAL A 143 5.04 -16.20 10.94
CA VAL A 143 3.75 -15.86 10.30
C VAL A 143 3.28 -17.05 9.48
N PRO A 144 2.16 -17.71 9.86
CA PRO A 144 1.54 -18.73 9.03
C PRO A 144 1.16 -18.14 7.67
N GLY A 145 1.68 -18.71 6.57
CA GLY A 145 1.47 -18.19 5.21
C GLY A 145 2.54 -17.19 4.72
N GLY A 146 3.54 -16.89 5.56
CA GLY A 146 4.66 -16.01 5.23
C GLY A 146 4.37 -14.53 5.45
N ILE A 147 5.42 -13.72 5.46
CA ILE A 147 5.31 -12.27 5.62
C ILE A 147 4.98 -11.65 4.25
N ARG A 148 3.91 -10.85 4.18
CA ARG A 148 3.46 -10.13 2.97
C ARG A 148 3.53 -8.62 3.19
N ASP A 149 3.66 -7.88 2.08
CA ASP A 149 3.56 -6.40 2.03
C ASP A 149 4.51 -5.61 2.93
N VAL A 150 5.74 -6.10 3.07
CA VAL A 150 6.82 -5.42 3.81
C VAL A 150 7.65 -4.54 2.89
N LYS A 151 7.81 -3.27 3.26
CA LYS A 151 8.68 -2.32 2.56
C LYS A 151 10.17 -2.61 2.81
N MET A 152 10.52 -3.02 4.03
CA MET A 152 11.90 -3.25 4.44
C MET A 152 11.95 -4.24 5.61
N ILE A 153 12.94 -5.13 5.57
CA ILE A 153 13.32 -5.99 6.70
C ILE A 153 14.77 -5.62 7.03
N ARG A 154 15.04 -5.25 8.28
CA ARG A 154 16.37 -4.79 8.73
C ARG A 154 16.69 -5.44 10.08
N SER A 155 17.96 -5.79 10.27
CA SER A 155 18.46 -6.19 11.58
C SER A 155 18.44 -5.02 12.58
N PRO A 156 18.50 -5.31 13.90
CA PRO A 156 18.93 -4.33 14.90
C PRO A 156 20.35 -3.80 14.60
N ILE A 157 20.74 -2.72 15.27
CA ILE A 157 22.06 -2.08 15.08
C ILE A 157 23.21 -2.99 15.52
N GLU A 158 22.98 -3.75 16.59
CA GLU A 158 24.01 -4.55 17.28
C GLU A 158 23.92 -6.06 16.99
N ASP A 159 22.93 -6.49 16.20
CA ASP A 159 22.64 -7.91 15.97
C ASP A 159 22.48 -8.23 14.48
N ASP A 160 22.65 -9.51 14.12
CA ASP A 160 22.49 -10.01 12.75
C ASP A 160 21.02 -10.35 12.43
N LEU A 161 20.62 -10.17 11.15
CA LEU A 161 19.31 -10.64 10.65
C LEU A 161 19.43 -12.09 10.15
N ASN A 162 18.91 -13.03 10.94
CA ASN A 162 18.84 -14.43 10.55
C ASN A 162 17.47 -14.79 9.97
N ILE A 163 17.43 -15.17 8.69
CA ILE A 163 16.24 -15.68 8.03
C ILE A 163 16.41 -17.19 7.87
N VAL A 164 15.66 -17.96 8.67
CA VAL A 164 15.70 -19.43 8.67
C VAL A 164 14.34 -19.96 8.25
N ALA A 165 14.31 -20.93 7.34
CA ALA A 165 13.09 -21.67 7.00
C ALA A 165 13.39 -23.16 6.95
N SER A 166 12.43 -23.97 7.38
CA SER A 166 12.56 -25.43 7.45
C SER A 166 12.64 -26.10 6.07
N GLU A 167 12.04 -25.50 5.04
CA GLU A 167 12.02 -26.06 3.68
C GLU A 167 12.56 -25.09 2.62
N ARG A 168 11.96 -23.90 2.52
CA ARG A 168 12.31 -22.92 1.47
C ARG A 168 12.15 -21.49 1.92
N ILE A 169 13.13 -20.65 1.57
CA ILE A 169 13.04 -19.19 1.66
C ILE A 169 12.79 -18.65 0.25
N ARG A 170 11.71 -17.89 0.07
CA ARG A 170 11.42 -17.23 -1.22
C ARG A 170 11.19 -15.74 -1.01
N ILE A 171 12.15 -14.94 -1.46
CA ILE A 171 12.04 -13.49 -1.47
C ILE A 171 11.61 -13.06 -2.88
N ARG A 172 10.55 -12.24 -2.98
CA ARG A 172 10.03 -11.69 -4.24
C ARG A 172 9.73 -10.20 -4.04
N GLY A 173 10.10 -9.37 -4.99
CA GLY A 173 9.73 -7.95 -5.02
C GLY A 173 9.23 -7.57 -6.40
N ASN A 174 8.13 -6.81 -6.48
CA ASN A 174 7.52 -6.43 -7.75
C ASN A 174 8.45 -5.55 -8.62
N LYS A 175 9.37 -4.82 -7.98
CA LYS A 175 10.39 -4.00 -8.64
C LYS A 175 11.80 -4.56 -8.49
N GLY A 176 11.91 -5.83 -8.11
CA GLY A 176 13.17 -6.45 -7.70
C GLY A 176 13.41 -6.37 -6.20
N ILE A 177 14.59 -6.86 -5.79
CA ILE A 177 15.03 -6.96 -4.39
C ILE A 177 16.42 -6.35 -4.31
N ARG A 178 16.66 -5.54 -3.28
CA ARG A 178 18.00 -5.06 -2.93
C ARG A 178 18.38 -5.63 -1.58
N VAL A 179 19.46 -6.40 -1.54
CA VAL A 179 20.05 -6.94 -0.32
C VAL A 179 21.34 -6.17 -0.06
N GLU A 180 21.47 -5.61 1.15
CA GLU A 180 22.61 -4.81 1.56
C GLU A 180 23.03 -5.24 2.95
N GLY A 181 24.33 -5.39 3.16
CA GLY A 181 24.89 -5.79 4.44
C GLY A 181 26.41 -5.69 4.42
N LYS A 182 27.00 -5.56 5.61
CA LYS A 182 28.47 -5.60 5.77
C LYS A 182 29.04 -6.96 5.34
N ARG A 183 28.28 -8.02 5.59
CA ARG A 183 28.57 -9.40 5.20
C ARG A 183 27.25 -10.10 4.91
N ILE A 184 27.20 -10.86 3.82
CA ILE A 184 26.03 -11.65 3.41
C ILE A 184 26.48 -13.10 3.34
N ASP A 185 25.98 -13.91 4.26
CA ASP A 185 26.27 -15.35 4.31
C ASP A 185 25.08 -16.14 3.78
N ILE A 186 25.32 -16.95 2.76
CA ILE A 186 24.31 -17.81 2.15
C ILE A 186 24.77 -19.25 2.32
N GLN A 187 24.02 -20.03 3.08
CA GLN A 187 24.24 -21.46 3.25
C GLN A 187 23.08 -22.23 2.62
N ALA A 188 23.39 -23.00 1.60
CA ALA A 188 22.44 -23.86 0.90
C ALA A 188 23.19 -25.05 0.27
N ASP A 189 22.50 -26.17 0.07
CA ASP A 189 23.10 -27.35 -0.57
C ASP A 189 23.55 -27.05 -2.01
N ASN A 190 22.76 -26.26 -2.73
CA ASN A 190 23.05 -25.82 -4.08
C ASN A 190 22.67 -24.34 -4.25
N ILE A 191 23.59 -23.55 -4.80
CA ILE A 191 23.35 -22.13 -5.12
C ILE A 191 23.26 -21.99 -6.64
N PHE A 192 22.10 -21.57 -7.13
CA PHE A 192 21.87 -21.28 -8.55
C PHE A 192 21.69 -19.78 -8.75
N LEU A 193 22.54 -19.18 -9.58
CA LEU A 193 22.40 -17.81 -10.03
C LEU A 193 21.92 -17.84 -11.48
N SER A 194 20.73 -17.30 -11.74
CA SER A 194 20.13 -17.24 -13.08
C SER A 194 19.65 -15.82 -13.36
N SER A 195 19.92 -15.30 -14.55
CA SER A 195 19.44 -13.99 -15.00
C SER A 195 18.55 -14.16 -16.23
N ALA A 196 17.34 -13.60 -16.18
CA ALA A 196 16.44 -13.56 -17.34
C ALA A 196 16.97 -12.62 -18.43
N ASN A 197 17.72 -11.59 -18.02
CA ASN A 197 18.27 -10.56 -18.91
C ASN A 197 19.77 -10.78 -19.17
N SER A 198 20.19 -12.05 -19.18
CA SER A 198 21.46 -12.52 -19.76
C SER A 198 22.77 -12.16 -19.04
N SER A 199 22.76 -11.43 -17.93
CA SER A 199 24.00 -11.17 -17.17
C SER A 199 23.83 -11.28 -15.66
N ILE A 200 24.88 -11.81 -15.04
CA ILE A 200 25.11 -11.84 -13.59
C ILE A 200 26.47 -11.17 -13.43
N ILE A 201 26.51 -10.03 -12.73
CA ILE A 201 27.74 -9.26 -12.53
C ILE A 201 28.16 -9.44 -11.08
N LEU A 202 29.35 -10.01 -10.89
CA LEU A 202 30.00 -10.13 -9.59
C LEU A 202 31.21 -9.19 -9.61
N GLU A 203 31.01 -7.98 -9.09
CA GLU A 203 32.03 -6.94 -9.07
C GLU A 203 32.54 -6.73 -7.65
N THR A 204 33.85 -6.79 -7.47
CA THR A 204 34.50 -6.62 -6.17
C THR A 204 35.83 -5.90 -6.37
N HIS A 205 36.22 -5.05 -5.42
CA HIS A 205 37.50 -4.34 -5.51
C HIS A 205 38.70 -5.28 -5.28
N GLN A 206 38.51 -6.37 -4.53
CA GLN A 206 39.58 -7.30 -4.14
C GLN A 206 39.54 -8.61 -4.95
N GLY A 207 38.59 -8.78 -5.87
CA GLY A 207 38.43 -10.02 -6.62
C GLY A 207 37.56 -11.06 -5.89
N ILE A 208 37.21 -12.11 -6.64
CA ILE A 208 36.38 -13.22 -6.16
C ILE A 208 37.29 -14.37 -5.77
N TYR A 209 37.19 -14.80 -4.51
CA TYR A 209 38.02 -15.88 -3.98
C TYR A 209 37.19 -17.14 -3.74
N LEU A 210 37.71 -18.27 -4.20
CA LEU A 210 37.17 -19.59 -3.91
C LEU A 210 38.08 -20.25 -2.87
N ASN A 211 37.52 -20.58 -1.70
CA ASN A 211 38.28 -21.25 -0.65
C ASN A 211 38.55 -22.72 -1.03
N MET A 212 39.69 -22.99 -1.65
CA MET A 212 40.11 -24.33 -2.06
C MET A 212 40.29 -25.30 -0.89
N ASN A 213 40.43 -24.83 0.36
CA ASN A 213 40.50 -25.73 1.52
C ASN A 213 39.17 -26.45 1.78
N MET A 214 38.02 -25.82 1.49
CA MET A 214 36.71 -26.49 1.53
C MET A 214 36.59 -27.58 0.48
N PHE A 215 37.35 -27.44 -0.61
CA PHE A 215 37.42 -28.45 -1.65
C PHE A 215 38.49 -29.50 -1.39
N LYS A 216 39.40 -29.36 -0.40
CA LYS A 216 40.51 -30.31 -0.18
C LYS A 216 40.04 -31.74 0.07
N ASP A 217 38.93 -31.93 0.78
CA ASP A 217 38.36 -33.26 1.03
C ASP A 217 37.67 -33.86 -0.21
N HIS A 218 37.51 -33.08 -1.28
CA HIS A 218 36.87 -33.46 -2.54
C HIS A 218 37.82 -33.33 -3.74
N ILE A 219 38.97 -32.66 -3.58
CA ILE A 219 40.07 -32.59 -4.52
C ILE A 219 41.01 -33.73 -4.18
N ILE A 220 40.98 -34.77 -5.01
CA ILE A 220 41.92 -35.88 -4.92
C ILE A 220 43.30 -35.35 -5.32
N ASN A 221 44.08 -34.92 -4.33
CA ASN A 221 45.50 -34.70 -4.49
C ASN A 221 46.16 -36.07 -4.59
N ARG A 222 46.75 -36.33 -5.76
CA ARG A 222 47.29 -37.61 -6.18
C ARG A 222 48.30 -38.17 -5.17
N GLU A 223 47.96 -39.32 -4.58
CA GLU A 223 48.76 -40.54 -4.45
C GLU A 223 47.94 -41.55 -3.63
N LEU A 224 46.96 -42.22 -4.26
CA LEU A 224 46.43 -43.43 -3.67
C LEU A 224 47.39 -44.56 -4.05
N PRO A 225 48.05 -45.24 -3.09
CA PRO A 225 48.81 -46.44 -3.40
C PRO A 225 47.85 -47.46 -3.99
N THR A 226 48.29 -48.12 -5.05
CA THR A 226 47.67 -49.30 -5.64
C THR A 226 47.60 -50.45 -4.64
N SER A 227 46.69 -50.35 -3.66
CA SER A 227 46.35 -51.43 -2.74
C SER A 227 45.11 -51.08 -1.92
N SER A 228 43.93 -51.27 -2.50
CA SER A 228 42.82 -51.89 -1.79
C SER A 228 41.68 -52.15 -2.75
N THR A 229 41.43 -53.44 -2.92
CA THR A 229 40.15 -54.07 -3.24
C THR A 229 38.96 -53.29 -2.67
N ILE A 230 38.29 -52.48 -3.48
CA ILE A 230 36.84 -52.20 -3.46
C ILE A 230 36.48 -51.58 -4.83
N ASN A 231 35.69 -52.33 -5.60
CA ASN A 231 35.17 -51.96 -6.91
C ASN A 231 34.11 -50.85 -6.80
N THR A 232 34.54 -49.59 -6.72
CA THR A 232 33.69 -48.45 -7.11
C THR A 232 34.51 -47.52 -8.01
N PRO A 233 34.17 -47.35 -9.29
CA PRO A 233 34.87 -46.39 -10.14
C PRO A 233 34.52 -44.97 -9.67
N LYS A 234 35.34 -44.39 -8.80
CA LYS A 234 35.21 -42.97 -8.44
C LYS A 234 35.60 -42.15 -9.68
N THR A 235 34.61 -41.62 -10.38
CA THR A 235 34.80 -40.67 -11.47
C THR A 235 35.47 -39.41 -10.93
N GLN A 236 36.73 -39.21 -11.29
CA GLN A 236 37.48 -38.02 -10.90
C GLN A 236 37.17 -36.89 -11.88
N TYR A 237 37.05 -35.65 -11.38
CA TYR A 237 36.83 -34.47 -12.22
C TYR A 237 37.96 -33.47 -12.05
N LYS A 238 38.38 -32.85 -13.14
CA LYS A 238 39.29 -31.68 -13.12
C LYS A 238 38.48 -30.42 -13.37
N LEU A 239 38.72 -29.38 -12.57
CA LEU A 239 38.13 -28.06 -12.75
C LEU A 239 39.05 -27.23 -13.64
N CYS A 240 38.50 -26.65 -14.70
CA CYS A 240 39.22 -25.93 -15.73
C CYS A 240 38.68 -24.51 -15.85
N VAL A 241 39.55 -23.55 -16.20
CA VAL A 241 39.20 -22.14 -16.39
C VAL A 241 39.49 -21.76 -17.84
N CYS A 242 38.53 -21.14 -18.51
CA CYS A 242 38.71 -20.62 -19.85
C CYS A 242 39.56 -19.34 -19.83
N ALA A 243 40.65 -19.33 -20.60
CA ALA A 243 41.62 -18.22 -20.59
C ALA A 243 41.04 -16.85 -21.01
N LYS A 244 40.08 -16.83 -21.94
CA LYS A 244 39.50 -15.58 -22.46
C LYS A 244 38.36 -15.01 -21.62
N ASN A 245 37.41 -15.87 -21.20
CA ASN A 245 36.15 -15.43 -20.58
C ASN A 245 36.05 -15.77 -19.08
N GLY A 246 37.07 -16.43 -18.51
CA GLY A 246 37.11 -16.78 -17.08
C GLY A 246 36.06 -17.83 -16.65
N ARG A 247 35.30 -18.41 -17.58
CA ARG A 247 34.28 -19.41 -17.26
C ARG A 247 34.93 -20.68 -16.71
N LEU A 248 34.30 -21.25 -15.69
CA LEU A 248 34.71 -22.50 -15.08
C LEU A 248 33.94 -23.66 -15.69
N PHE A 249 34.62 -24.77 -15.96
CA PHE A 249 34.00 -26.01 -16.42
C PHE A 249 34.69 -27.23 -15.82
N ARG A 250 33.97 -28.36 -15.74
CA ARG A 250 34.53 -29.63 -15.24
C ARG A 250 34.74 -30.60 -16.39
N ILE A 251 35.80 -31.39 -16.32
CA ILE A 251 36.05 -32.51 -17.24
C ILE A 251 36.18 -33.80 -16.45
N SER A 252 35.63 -34.90 -16.99
CA SER A 252 35.83 -36.23 -16.43
C SER A 252 37.26 -36.70 -16.73
N SER A 253 38.03 -36.99 -15.69
CA SER A 253 39.40 -37.47 -15.81
C SER A 253 39.38 -38.98 -16.02
N LYS A 254 39.55 -39.40 -17.27
CA LYS A 254 39.69 -40.83 -17.62
C LYS A 254 41.07 -41.39 -17.24
N ASN A 255 42.10 -40.55 -17.32
CA ASN A 255 43.50 -40.87 -17.01
C ASN A 255 44.18 -39.67 -16.32
N GLN A 256 45.18 -39.92 -15.47
CA GLN A 256 45.93 -38.87 -14.74
C GLN A 256 46.51 -37.78 -15.65
N SER A 257 46.84 -38.11 -16.91
CA SER A 257 47.42 -37.20 -17.90
C SER A 257 46.44 -36.26 -18.61
N SER A 258 45.13 -36.43 -18.43
CA SER A 258 44.13 -35.58 -19.13
C SER A 258 44.23 -34.11 -18.70
N SER A 259 44.63 -33.21 -19.60
CA SER A 259 44.70 -31.77 -19.33
C SER A 259 43.39 -31.07 -19.68
N CYS A 260 43.15 -29.91 -19.08
CA CYS A 260 42.06 -29.00 -19.48
C CYS A 260 42.16 -28.58 -20.96
N ALA A 261 43.37 -28.59 -21.51
CA ALA A 261 43.63 -28.30 -22.93
C ALA A 261 43.16 -29.42 -23.87
N ASP A 262 43.01 -30.65 -23.37
CA ASP A 262 42.60 -31.82 -24.17
C ASP A 262 41.07 -31.94 -24.27
N ALA A 263 40.34 -31.06 -23.58
CA ALA A 263 38.88 -31.07 -23.53
C ALA A 263 38.31 -30.63 -24.89
N ARG A 264 37.78 -31.59 -25.65
CA ARG A 264 37.08 -31.34 -26.91
C ARG A 264 35.58 -31.24 -26.66
N PHE A 265 35.02 -30.07 -26.92
CA PHE A 265 33.58 -29.82 -26.90
C PHE A 265 33.10 -29.60 -28.34
N PRO A 266 31.91 -30.09 -28.72
CA PRO A 266 31.25 -29.63 -29.94
C PRO A 266 31.03 -28.11 -29.85
N GLN A 267 31.02 -27.41 -30.99
CA GLN A 267 30.95 -25.94 -31.01
C GLN A 267 29.75 -25.37 -30.24
N SER A 268 28.63 -26.11 -30.17
CA SER A 268 27.43 -25.74 -29.44
C SER A 268 27.55 -25.82 -27.92
N GLU A 269 28.51 -26.57 -27.38
CA GLU A 269 28.66 -26.83 -25.94
C GLU A 269 30.02 -26.38 -25.40
N ASN A 270 30.79 -25.63 -26.19
CA ASN A 270 32.11 -25.18 -25.76
C ASN A 270 31.99 -24.07 -24.71
N PRO A 271 32.43 -24.30 -23.45
CA PRO A 271 32.33 -23.30 -22.39
C PRO A 271 33.25 -22.09 -22.62
N CYS A 272 34.28 -22.23 -23.48
CA CYS A 272 35.32 -21.23 -23.72
C CYS A 272 35.14 -20.42 -25.02
N ILE A 273 34.08 -20.66 -25.79
CA ILE A 273 33.69 -19.87 -26.97
C ILE A 273 32.62 -18.85 -26.59
#